data_AF-A0A1R3XKC6-F1
#
_entry.id   AF-A0A1R3XKC6-F1
#
_cell.length_a   1.000
_cell.length_b   1.000
_cell.length_c   1.000
_cell.angle_alpha   90.00
_cell.angle_beta   90.00
_cell.angle_gamma   90.00
#
_symmetry.space_group_name_H-M   'P 1'
#
loop_
_entity.id
_entity.type
_entity.pdbx_description
1 polymer ?
#
loop_
_entity_poly.entity_id
_entity_poly.type
_entity_poly.pdbx_seq_one_letter_code
_entity_poly.pdbx_strand_id
1 'polypeptide(L)'
;MREFLAGAGLLARGLRQWRRTPGAMALGLIPGTLVGLLFGGALVAWGLVLPGLVDDWTPFADGWAPFWAGALRTAIGVASFGAALLLAVVSFTAVTLAVGEPFYDRIWRATERSATGEVPDAEYGFWRAAGDSALLILRGIPAAALAWLLGLIPFVGGVVGFAAGVLLTGWLLADELTSRALSARGLDRRARRAIIRAHRARALGFGVATQLCFLVPFGAVAVMPAAVAGSTLWVHAALGRGSATPSPAPPAVVRPGAQPAPPANRASDAAR
;
A
#
# COMPACT_ATOMS: atom_id res chain seq x y z
N MET A 1 -11.47 4.16 -22.02
CA MET A 1 -11.38 2.75 -21.62
C MET A 1 -9.94 2.21 -21.56
N ARG A 2 -9.15 2.30 -22.65
CA ARG A 2 -7.78 1.72 -22.72
C ARG A 2 -6.85 2.14 -21.57
N GLU A 3 -6.80 3.43 -21.24
CA GLU A 3 -5.96 3.94 -20.14
C GLU A 3 -6.37 3.43 -18.76
N PHE A 4 -7.67 3.27 -18.52
CA PHE A 4 -8.19 2.69 -17.28
C PHE A 4 -7.78 1.23 -17.14
N LEU A 5 -7.96 0.43 -18.20
CA LEU A 5 -7.54 -0.97 -18.21
C LEU A 5 -6.02 -1.11 -18.11
N ALA A 6 -5.25 -0.20 -18.73
CA ALA A 6 -3.80 -0.14 -18.55
C ALA A 6 -3.42 0.14 -17.07
N GLY A 7 -4.18 1.01 -16.40
CA GLY A 7 -4.09 1.27 -14.97
C GLY A 7 -4.32 0.02 -14.12
N ALA A 8 -5.46 -0.65 -14.32
CA ALA A 8 -5.77 -1.91 -13.64
C ALA A 8 -4.71 -2.99 -13.91
N GLY A 9 -4.19 -3.04 -15.14
CA GLY A 9 -3.12 -3.94 -15.54
C GLY A 9 -1.82 -3.74 -14.76
N LEU A 10 -1.55 -2.54 -14.23
CA LEU A 10 -0.36 -2.26 -13.40
C LEU A 10 -0.42 -2.95 -12.05
N LEU A 11 -1.61 -3.12 -11.45
CA LEU A 11 -1.76 -3.95 -10.25
C LEU A 11 -1.41 -5.41 -10.57
N ALA A 12 -1.87 -5.94 -11.71
CA ALA A 12 -1.49 -7.27 -12.16
C ALA A 12 0.02 -7.40 -12.44
N ARG A 13 0.69 -6.34 -12.89
CA ARG A 13 2.17 -6.31 -12.99
C ARG A 13 2.82 -6.32 -11.60
N GLY A 14 2.26 -5.56 -10.65
CA GLY A 14 2.66 -5.59 -9.25
C GLY A 14 2.53 -6.98 -8.64
N LEU A 15 1.44 -7.71 -8.92
CA LEU A 15 1.28 -9.11 -8.50
C LEU A 15 2.35 -10.03 -9.12
N ARG A 16 2.77 -9.79 -10.37
CA ARG A 16 3.87 -10.54 -10.99
C ARG A 16 5.23 -10.30 -10.32
N GLN A 17 5.37 -9.25 -9.52
CA GLN A 17 6.59 -8.97 -8.79
C GLN A 17 6.91 -10.04 -7.74
N TRP A 18 5.91 -10.78 -7.26
CA TRP A 18 6.09 -11.97 -6.44
C TRP A 18 7.04 -13.02 -7.03
N ARG A 19 7.06 -13.15 -8.36
CA ARG A 19 7.95 -14.08 -9.06
C ARG A 19 9.38 -13.56 -9.20
N ARG A 20 9.59 -12.25 -9.05
CA ARG A 20 10.90 -11.59 -9.24
C ARG A 20 11.59 -11.31 -7.93
N THR A 21 10.86 -10.80 -6.93
CA THR A 21 11.41 -10.43 -5.62
C THR A 21 10.54 -11.00 -4.50
N PRO A 22 10.43 -12.34 -4.37
CA PRO A 22 9.55 -12.98 -3.38
C PRO A 22 9.92 -12.61 -1.95
N GLY A 23 11.23 -12.51 -1.63
CA GLY A 23 11.68 -12.12 -0.29
C GLY A 23 11.21 -10.72 0.12
N ALA A 24 11.33 -9.74 -0.78
CA ALA A 24 10.85 -8.38 -0.51
C ALA A 24 9.32 -8.31 -0.41
N MET A 25 8.60 -9.06 -1.25
CA MET A 25 7.14 -9.14 -1.19
C MET A 25 6.66 -9.77 0.11
N ALA A 26 7.28 -10.86 0.56
CA ALA A 26 6.95 -11.55 1.81
C ALA A 26 7.14 -10.64 3.04
N LEU A 27 8.19 -9.81 3.06
CA LEU A 27 8.39 -8.80 4.09
C LEU A 27 7.20 -7.84 4.21
N GLY A 28 6.52 -7.55 3.11
CA GLY A 28 5.36 -6.67 3.09
C GLY A 28 4.11 -7.20 3.79
N LEU A 29 4.00 -8.52 4.00
CA LEU A 29 2.89 -9.12 4.75
C LEU A 29 3.13 -9.05 6.25
N ILE A 30 4.39 -8.96 6.69
CA ILE A 30 4.75 -9.04 8.10
C ILE A 30 3.96 -8.05 8.97
N PRO A 31 3.81 -6.76 8.62
CA PRO A 31 3.10 -5.82 9.48
C PRO A 31 1.64 -6.22 9.70
N GLY A 32 0.93 -6.53 8.62
CA GLY A 32 -0.49 -6.90 8.68
C GLY A 32 -0.69 -8.24 9.39
N THR A 33 0.15 -9.23 9.09
CA THR A 33 0.06 -10.56 9.69
C THR A 33 0.44 -10.53 11.17
N LEU A 34 1.51 -9.83 11.55
CA LEU A 34 1.94 -9.72 12.96
C LEU A 34 0.86 -9.03 13.80
N VAL A 35 0.37 -7.88 13.35
CA VAL A 35 -0.67 -7.13 14.07
C VAL A 35 -1.99 -7.93 14.08
N GLY A 36 -2.32 -8.62 12.97
CA GLY A 36 -3.49 -9.48 12.88
C GLY A 36 -3.44 -10.66 13.84
N LEU A 37 -2.28 -11.32 13.96
CA LEU A 37 -2.06 -12.40 14.93
C LEU A 37 -2.14 -11.88 16.37
N LEU A 38 -1.59 -10.69 16.65
CA LEU A 38 -1.64 -10.07 17.97
C LEU A 38 -3.08 -9.77 18.39
N PHE A 39 -3.84 -9.02 17.58
CA PHE A 39 -5.23 -8.69 17.89
C PHE A 39 -6.15 -9.90 17.84
N GLY A 40 -5.95 -10.81 16.88
CA GLY A 40 -6.69 -12.06 16.79
C GLY A 40 -6.46 -12.94 18.02
N GLY A 41 -5.20 -13.10 18.45
CA GLY A 41 -4.84 -13.80 19.66
C GLY A 41 -5.43 -13.15 20.91
N ALA A 42 -5.42 -11.82 21.00
CA ALA A 42 -6.03 -11.08 22.10
C ALA A 42 -7.55 -11.28 22.16
N LEU A 43 -8.25 -11.26 21.01
CA LEU A 43 -9.69 -11.52 20.95
C LEU A 43 -10.04 -12.96 21.31
N VAL A 44 -9.24 -13.94 20.86
CA VAL A 44 -9.42 -15.34 21.24
C VAL A 44 -9.21 -15.50 22.74
N ALA A 45 -8.12 -14.98 23.29
CA ALA A 45 -7.84 -15.02 24.73
C ALA A 45 -8.96 -14.34 25.54
N TRP A 46 -9.43 -13.17 25.08
CA TRP A 46 -10.57 -12.48 25.68
C TRP A 46 -11.82 -13.35 25.66
N GLY A 47 -12.18 -13.93 24.50
CA GLY A 47 -13.34 -14.81 24.37
C GLY A 47 -13.28 -16.06 25.25
N LEU A 48 -12.09 -16.59 25.53
CA LEU A 48 -11.90 -17.74 26.41
C LEU A 48 -12.07 -17.40 27.90
N VAL A 49 -11.62 -16.21 28.32
CA VAL A 49 -11.69 -15.78 29.74
C VAL A 49 -13.02 -15.10 30.06
N LEU A 50 -13.67 -14.49 29.06
CA LEU A 50 -14.87 -13.66 29.22
C LEU A 50 -16.04 -14.36 29.94
N PRO A 51 -16.38 -15.64 29.68
CA PRO A 51 -17.47 -16.29 30.40
C PRO A 51 -17.24 -16.29 31.92
N GLY A 52 -16.02 -16.64 32.36
CA GLY A 52 -15.67 -16.63 33.79
C GLY A 52 -15.69 -15.21 34.37
N LEU A 53 -15.18 -14.22 33.64
CA LEU A 53 -15.27 -12.82 34.08
C LEU A 53 -16.72 -12.33 34.21
N VAL A 54 -17.60 -12.74 33.29
CA VAL A 54 -19.02 -12.35 33.34
C VAL A 54 -19.71 -12.97 34.56
N ASP A 55 -19.39 -14.21 34.91
CA ASP A 55 -19.89 -14.83 36.15
C ASP A 55 -19.36 -14.05 37.37
N ASP A 56 -18.06 -13.75 37.43
CA ASP A 56 -17.43 -12.99 38.52
C ASP A 56 -17.98 -11.55 38.64
N TRP A 57 -18.38 -10.93 37.54
CA TRP A 57 -18.99 -9.60 37.52
C TRP A 57 -20.46 -9.60 37.91
N THR A 58 -21.14 -10.75 37.90
CA THR A 58 -22.58 -10.85 38.13
C THR A 58 -22.99 -11.77 39.30
N PRO A 59 -22.33 -11.71 40.48
CA PRO A 59 -22.72 -12.53 41.64
C PRO A 59 -24.12 -12.16 42.15
N PHE A 60 -24.56 -10.92 41.94
CA PHE A 60 -25.91 -10.49 42.28
C PHE A 60 -27.01 -11.20 41.46
N ALA A 61 -26.66 -11.82 40.33
CA ALA A 61 -27.59 -12.55 39.47
C ALA A 61 -27.69 -14.04 39.82
N ASP A 62 -26.89 -14.55 40.76
CA ASP A 62 -26.87 -15.97 41.14
C ASP A 62 -28.20 -16.45 41.74
N GLY A 63 -28.94 -15.56 42.39
CA GLY A 63 -30.27 -15.86 42.94
C GLY A 63 -31.43 -15.70 41.95
N TRP A 64 -31.16 -15.30 40.70
CA TRP A 64 -32.21 -15.04 39.71
C TRP A 64 -32.71 -16.34 39.08
N ALA A 65 -33.87 -16.27 38.44
CA ALA A 65 -34.32 -17.38 37.59
C ALA A 65 -33.30 -17.62 36.46
N PRO A 66 -32.97 -18.89 36.13
CA PRO A 66 -31.88 -19.24 35.21
C PRO A 66 -31.95 -18.54 33.85
N PHE A 67 -33.16 -18.37 33.31
CA PHE A 67 -33.38 -17.68 32.05
C PHE A 67 -32.92 -16.22 32.08
N TRP A 68 -33.30 -15.47 33.12
CA TRP A 68 -32.96 -14.05 33.23
C TRP A 68 -31.49 -13.81 33.53
N ALA A 69 -30.89 -14.66 34.38
CA ALA A 69 -29.44 -14.64 34.61
C ALA A 69 -28.66 -14.94 33.33
N GLY A 70 -29.04 -15.99 32.60
CA GLY A 70 -28.42 -16.37 31.33
C GLY A 70 -28.54 -15.29 30.25
N ALA A 71 -29.72 -14.66 30.12
CA ALA A 71 -29.95 -13.57 29.19
C ALA A 71 -29.06 -12.35 29.49
N LEU A 72 -28.98 -11.94 30.77
CA LEU A 72 -28.13 -10.83 31.21
C LEU A 72 -26.63 -11.13 30.94
N ARG A 73 -26.15 -12.30 31.36
CA ARG A 73 -24.75 -12.70 31.17
C ARG A 73 -24.38 -12.80 29.69
N THR A 74 -25.27 -13.33 28.86
CA THR A 74 -25.08 -13.36 27.40
C THR A 74 -25.01 -11.95 26.82
N ALA A 75 -25.90 -11.05 27.24
CA ALA A 75 -25.88 -9.66 26.78
C ALA A 75 -24.57 -8.94 27.16
N ILE A 76 -24.08 -9.12 28.39
CA ILE A 76 -22.80 -8.55 28.84
C ILE A 76 -21.63 -9.15 28.04
N GLY A 77 -21.62 -10.47 27.82
CA GLY A 77 -20.60 -11.15 27.03
C GLY A 77 -20.57 -10.64 25.59
N VAL A 78 -21.72 -10.57 24.92
CA VAL A 78 -21.83 -10.06 23.55
C VAL A 78 -21.40 -8.60 23.46
N ALA A 79 -21.86 -7.74 24.38
CA ALA A 79 -21.48 -6.34 24.41
C ALA A 79 -19.97 -6.16 24.63
N SER A 80 -19.39 -6.89 25.58
CA SER A 80 -17.95 -6.83 25.90
C SER A 80 -17.08 -7.33 24.76
N PHE A 81 -17.46 -8.46 24.15
CA PHE A 81 -16.74 -8.98 22.98
C PHE A 81 -16.87 -8.04 21.78
N GLY A 82 -18.07 -7.50 21.54
CA GLY A 82 -18.32 -6.51 20.49
C GLY A 82 -17.49 -5.24 20.68
N ALA A 83 -17.38 -4.73 21.90
CA ALA A 83 -16.52 -3.59 22.23
C ALA A 83 -15.04 -3.90 22.00
N ALA A 84 -14.56 -5.06 22.46
CA ALA A 84 -13.17 -5.50 22.23
C ALA A 84 -12.88 -5.66 20.72
N LEU A 85 -13.81 -6.23 19.96
CA LEU A 85 -13.70 -6.38 18.51
C LEU A 85 -13.63 -5.01 17.82
N LEU A 86 -14.49 -4.07 18.20
CA LEU A 86 -14.48 -2.71 17.65
C LEU A 86 -13.15 -2.02 17.92
N LEU A 87 -12.67 -2.08 19.17
CA LEU A 87 -11.36 -1.54 19.55
C LEU A 87 -10.22 -2.18 18.76
N ALA A 88 -10.27 -3.50 18.57
CA ALA A 88 -9.29 -4.24 17.77
C ALA A 88 -9.29 -3.76 16.32
N VAL A 89 -10.46 -3.61 15.68
CA VAL A 89 -10.58 -3.14 14.29
C VAL A 89 -10.04 -1.71 14.12
N VAL A 90 -10.43 -0.78 15.01
CA VAL A 90 -9.96 0.61 14.95
C VAL A 90 -8.45 0.70 15.19
N SER A 91 -7.95 -0.05 16.18
CA SER A 91 -6.52 -0.02 16.54
C SER A 91 -5.65 -0.76 15.52
N PHE A 92 -6.17 -1.81 14.90
CA PHE A 92 -5.45 -2.62 13.91
C PHE A 92 -4.85 -1.74 12.81
N THR A 93 -5.66 -0.88 12.18
CA THR A 93 -5.17 -0.01 11.11
C THR A 93 -4.08 0.94 11.59
N ALA A 94 -4.27 1.57 12.74
CA ALA A 94 -3.29 2.52 13.30
C ALA A 94 -1.96 1.82 13.61
N VAL A 95 -2.01 0.67 14.27
CA VAL A 95 -0.82 -0.11 14.65
C VAL A 95 -0.13 -0.70 13.42
N THR A 96 -0.88 -1.25 12.46
CA THR A 96 -0.30 -1.78 11.21
C THR A 96 0.41 -0.69 10.41
N LEU A 97 -0.14 0.52 10.34
CA LEU A 97 0.52 1.66 9.69
C LEU A 97 1.81 2.06 10.41
N ALA A 98 1.77 2.16 11.74
CA ALA A 98 2.93 2.50 12.56
C ALA A 98 4.08 1.49 12.40
N VAL A 99 3.75 0.19 12.29
CA VAL A 99 4.74 -0.89 12.12
C VAL A 99 5.17 -1.05 10.66
N GLY A 100 4.33 -0.67 9.70
CA GLY A 100 4.46 -1.04 8.29
C GLY A 100 5.48 -0.23 7.48
N GLU A 101 5.76 1.01 7.86
CA GLU A 101 6.62 1.93 7.11
C GLU A 101 7.97 1.35 6.63
N PRO A 102 8.79 0.72 7.50
CA PRO A 102 10.09 0.15 7.09
C PRO A 102 9.94 -1.03 6.12
N PHE A 103 8.85 -1.80 6.21
CA PHE A 103 8.61 -2.93 5.32
C PHE A 103 8.19 -2.46 3.93
N TYR A 104 7.32 -1.44 3.87
CA TYR A 104 6.89 -0.85 2.60
C TYR A 104 8.03 -0.15 1.86
N ASP A 105 8.98 0.47 2.59
CA ASP A 105 10.17 1.07 1.97
C ASP A 105 11.08 0.02 1.31
N ARG A 106 11.30 -1.13 1.98
CA ARG A 106 12.07 -2.24 1.40
C ARG A 106 11.44 -2.81 0.12
N ILE A 107 10.11 -2.91 0.07
CA ILE A 107 9.37 -3.32 -1.13
C ILE A 107 9.60 -2.35 -2.28
N TRP A 108 9.47 -1.05 -2.00
CA TRP A 108 9.67 0.00 -3.00
C TRP A 108 11.10 -0.08 -3.59
N ARG A 109 12.13 -0.11 -2.73
CA ARG A 109 13.54 -0.23 -3.17
C ARG A 109 13.80 -1.49 -4.00
N ALA A 110 13.23 -2.63 -3.61
CA ALA A 110 13.36 -3.87 -4.37
C ALA A 110 12.69 -3.78 -5.74
N THR A 111 11.54 -3.09 -5.82
CA THR A 111 10.82 -2.87 -7.08
C THR A 111 11.61 -1.94 -7.99
N GLU A 112 12.10 -0.80 -7.50
CA GLU A 112 12.95 0.15 -8.25
C GLU A 112 14.20 -0.55 -8.83
N ARG A 113 14.93 -1.32 -8.00
CA ARG A 113 16.08 -2.12 -8.47
C ARG A 113 15.72 -3.07 -9.59
N SER A 114 14.60 -3.80 -9.44
CA SER A 114 14.18 -4.77 -10.45
C SER A 114 13.68 -4.13 -11.75
N ALA A 115 13.18 -2.88 -11.67
CA ALA A 115 12.59 -2.18 -12.80
C ALA A 115 13.60 -1.33 -13.57
N THR A 116 14.59 -0.75 -12.88
CA THR A 116 15.51 0.24 -13.45
C THR A 116 17.00 -0.01 -13.16
N GLY A 117 17.33 -0.94 -12.27
CA GLY A 117 18.72 -1.21 -11.85
C GLY A 117 19.28 -0.24 -10.81
N GLU A 118 18.66 0.94 -10.63
CA GLU A 118 19.08 1.96 -9.66
C GLU A 118 17.98 2.23 -8.62
N VAL A 119 18.37 2.76 -7.45
CA VAL A 119 17.44 3.23 -6.41
C VAL A 119 17.71 4.72 -6.18
N PRO A 120 16.70 5.59 -6.32
CA PRO A 120 16.86 6.99 -5.94
C PRO A 120 17.19 7.12 -4.45
N ASP A 121 18.26 7.84 -4.12
CA ASP A 121 18.60 8.20 -2.74
C ASP A 121 17.63 9.27 -2.23
N ALA A 122 16.58 8.84 -1.55
CA ALA A 122 15.66 9.75 -0.88
C ALA A 122 15.34 9.22 0.52
N GLU A 123 15.75 9.99 1.53
CA GLU A 123 15.26 9.82 2.90
C GLU A 123 13.82 10.29 2.99
N TYR A 124 12.89 9.34 3.07
CA TYR A 124 11.48 9.62 3.32
C TYR A 124 11.31 9.91 4.81
N GLY A 125 11.28 11.19 5.19
CA GLY A 125 11.14 11.59 6.58
C GLY A 125 9.77 11.22 7.17
N PHE A 126 9.78 10.51 8.30
CA PHE A 126 8.62 10.08 9.11
C PHE A 126 7.53 11.16 9.28
N TRP A 127 7.93 12.42 9.54
CA TRP A 127 7.01 13.55 9.72
C TRP A 127 6.24 13.95 8.46
N ARG A 128 6.85 13.79 7.28
CA ARG A 128 6.14 14.00 6.00
C ARG A 128 5.15 12.88 5.72
N ALA A 129 5.48 11.63 6.09
CA ALA A 129 4.57 10.49 5.99
C ALA A 129 3.36 10.63 6.92
N ALA A 130 3.57 11.10 8.17
CA ALA A 130 2.49 11.39 9.11
C ALA A 130 1.57 12.53 8.62
N GLY A 131 2.15 13.60 8.07
CA GLY A 131 1.37 14.72 7.51
C GLY A 131 0.57 14.36 6.26
N ASP A 132 1.12 13.52 5.37
CA ASP A 132 0.40 13.03 4.19
C ASP A 132 -0.74 12.07 4.60
N SER A 133 -0.53 11.24 5.62
CA SER A 133 -1.57 10.36 6.20
C SER A 133 -2.76 11.14 6.78
N ALA A 134 -2.49 12.23 7.53
CA ALA A 134 -3.54 13.08 8.08
C ALA A 134 -4.34 13.79 6.97
N LEU A 135 -3.67 14.25 5.91
CA LEU A 135 -4.32 14.89 4.78
C LEU A 135 -5.16 13.89 3.98
N LEU A 136 -4.74 12.62 3.90
CA LEU A 136 -5.52 11.55 3.30
C LEU A 136 -6.81 11.27 4.08
N ILE A 137 -6.74 11.18 5.41
CA ILE A 137 -7.93 11.02 6.26
C ILE A 137 -8.89 12.18 6.03
N LEU A 138 -8.38 13.42 6.04
CA LEU A 138 -9.20 14.61 5.82
C LEU A 138 -9.88 14.63 4.43
N ARG A 139 -9.19 14.14 3.39
CA ARG A 139 -9.75 14.01 2.03
C ARG A 139 -10.70 12.83 1.90
N GLY A 140 -10.57 11.82 2.76
CA GLY A 140 -11.44 10.65 2.81
C GLY A 140 -12.82 10.95 3.38
N ILE A 141 -12.92 11.83 4.38
CA ILE A 141 -14.19 12.24 5.00
C ILE A 141 -15.24 12.70 3.96
N PRO A 142 -14.98 13.70 3.09
CA PRO A 142 -15.99 14.14 2.12
C PRO A 142 -16.31 13.08 1.08
N ALA A 143 -15.35 12.22 0.71
CA ALA A 143 -15.59 11.11 -0.21
C ALA A 143 -16.53 10.06 0.41
N ALA A 144 -16.30 9.69 1.67
CA ALA A 144 -17.15 8.78 2.42
C ALA A 144 -18.55 9.37 2.63
N ALA A 145 -18.64 10.66 3.00
CA ALA A 145 -19.92 11.36 3.14
C ALA A 145 -20.71 11.38 1.84
N LEU A 146 -20.07 11.68 0.70
CA LEU A 146 -20.73 11.66 -0.61
C LEU A 146 -21.22 10.26 -0.99
N ALA A 147 -20.39 9.22 -0.82
CA ALA A 147 -20.79 7.84 -1.10
C ALA A 147 -21.97 7.40 -0.21
N TRP A 148 -21.94 7.80 1.07
CA TRP A 148 -23.04 7.53 2.01
C TRP A 148 -24.33 8.24 1.62
N LEU A 149 -24.26 9.54 1.28
CA LEU A 149 -25.41 10.33 0.82
C LEU A 149 -26.03 9.72 -0.45
N LEU A 150 -25.20 9.30 -1.40
CA LEU A 150 -25.68 8.58 -2.59
C LEU A 150 -26.31 7.23 -2.22
N GLY A 151 -25.80 6.58 -1.18
CA GLY A 151 -26.33 5.36 -0.55
C GLY A 151 -27.77 5.48 -0.06
N LEU A 152 -28.21 6.69 0.33
CA LEU A 152 -29.54 6.94 0.88
C LEU A 152 -30.65 7.02 -0.19
N ILE A 153 -30.30 7.04 -1.47
CA ILE A 153 -31.29 7.09 -2.56
C ILE A 153 -32.08 5.78 -2.57
N PRO A 154 -33.42 5.79 -2.46
CA PRO A 154 -34.22 4.57 -2.49
C PRO A 154 -33.99 3.75 -3.76
N PHE A 155 -34.03 2.43 -3.64
CA PHE A 155 -33.86 1.42 -4.72
C PHE A 155 -32.47 1.35 -5.38
N VAL A 156 -31.87 2.48 -5.74
CA VAL A 156 -30.59 2.54 -6.50
C VAL A 156 -29.40 2.96 -5.65
N GLY A 157 -29.63 3.58 -4.49
CA GLY A 157 -28.60 4.20 -3.68
C GLY A 157 -27.53 3.23 -3.23
N GLY A 158 -27.88 2.00 -2.84
CA GLY A 158 -26.89 0.99 -2.46
C GLY A 158 -25.84 0.74 -3.56
N VAL A 159 -26.28 0.57 -4.81
CA VAL A 159 -25.37 0.34 -5.95
C VAL A 159 -24.58 1.59 -6.30
N VAL A 160 -25.25 2.75 -6.33
CA VAL A 160 -24.61 4.04 -6.67
C VAL A 160 -23.59 4.44 -5.60
N GLY A 161 -23.95 4.32 -4.34
CA GLY A 161 -23.09 4.58 -3.18
C GLY A 161 -21.89 3.64 -3.14
N PHE A 162 -22.08 2.34 -3.40
CA PHE A 162 -20.97 1.40 -3.52
C PHE A 162 -20.01 1.77 -4.67
N ALA A 163 -20.55 2.02 -5.87
CA ALA A 163 -19.75 2.39 -7.03
C ALA A 163 -18.98 3.71 -6.78
N ALA A 164 -19.65 4.72 -6.22
CA ALA A 164 -19.04 5.99 -5.84
C ALA A 164 -17.95 5.78 -4.78
N GLY A 165 -18.22 4.98 -3.75
CA GLY A 165 -17.26 4.65 -2.70
C GLY A 165 -16.01 3.98 -3.25
N VAL A 166 -16.16 3.01 -4.17
CA VAL A 166 -15.04 2.34 -4.84
C VAL A 166 -14.25 3.31 -5.73
N LEU A 167 -14.93 4.15 -6.51
CA LEU A 167 -14.27 5.11 -7.40
C LEU A 167 -13.50 6.19 -6.63
N LEU A 168 -14.11 6.78 -5.60
CA LEU A 168 -13.52 7.84 -4.80
C LEU A 168 -12.38 7.32 -3.93
N THR A 169 -12.60 6.20 -3.22
CA THR A 169 -11.55 5.58 -2.39
C THR A 169 -10.42 5.04 -3.25
N GLY A 170 -10.75 4.44 -4.40
CA GLY A 170 -9.74 4.00 -5.37
C GLY A 170 -8.89 5.16 -5.88
N TRP A 171 -9.49 6.32 -6.18
CA TRP A 171 -8.74 7.51 -6.56
C TRP A 171 -7.79 8.00 -5.46
N LEU A 172 -8.26 8.08 -4.21
CA LEU A 172 -7.43 8.43 -3.05
C LEU A 172 -6.28 7.45 -2.86
N LEU A 173 -6.56 6.15 -2.99
CA LEU A 173 -5.58 5.10 -2.83
C LEU A 173 -4.49 5.17 -3.91
N ALA A 174 -4.86 5.46 -5.16
CA ALA A 174 -3.89 5.69 -6.22
C ALA A 174 -3.01 6.93 -5.96
N ASP A 175 -3.60 8.04 -5.50
CA ASP A 175 -2.87 9.26 -5.13
C ASP A 175 -1.84 8.96 -4.03
N GLU A 176 -2.26 8.25 -2.98
CA GLU A 176 -1.40 7.90 -1.85
C GLU A 176 -0.25 6.97 -2.23
N LEU A 177 -0.58 5.84 -2.86
CA LEU A 177 0.41 4.81 -3.18
C LEU A 177 1.46 5.30 -4.20
N THR A 178 1.08 6.24 -5.08
CA THR A 178 2.00 6.83 -6.06
C THR A 178 2.77 8.03 -5.50
N SER A 179 2.23 8.73 -4.49
CA SER A 179 2.87 9.87 -3.84
C SER A 179 4.26 9.53 -3.33
N ARG A 180 4.45 8.34 -2.73
CA ARG A 180 5.75 7.90 -2.21
C ARG A 180 6.81 7.79 -3.30
N ALA A 181 6.50 7.07 -4.37
CA ALA A 181 7.42 6.87 -5.49
C ALA A 181 7.71 8.16 -6.27
N LEU A 182 6.76 9.09 -6.35
CA LEU A 182 6.97 10.41 -6.97
C LEU A 182 7.80 11.34 -6.08
N SER A 183 7.54 11.36 -4.77
CA SER A 183 8.27 12.21 -3.82
C SER A 183 9.71 11.75 -3.65
N ALA A 184 9.98 10.45 -3.75
CA ALA A 184 11.34 9.89 -3.77
C ALA A 184 12.17 10.39 -4.98
N ARG A 185 11.53 11.02 -5.98
CA ARG A 185 12.18 11.64 -7.14
C ARG A 185 12.26 13.17 -7.02
N GLY A 186 12.08 13.71 -5.82
CA GLY A 186 12.14 15.15 -5.56
C GLY A 186 10.95 15.96 -6.09
N LEU A 187 9.89 15.31 -6.59
CA LEU A 187 8.72 16.00 -7.12
C LEU A 187 7.89 16.60 -6.00
N ASP A 188 7.62 17.90 -6.07
CA ASP A 188 6.80 18.63 -5.11
C ASP A 188 5.30 18.28 -5.25
N ARG A 189 4.49 18.68 -4.25
CA ARG A 189 3.05 18.39 -4.23
C ARG A 189 2.31 18.92 -5.46
N ARG A 190 2.79 19.98 -6.12
CA ARG A 190 2.15 20.54 -7.32
C ARG A 190 2.47 19.70 -8.55
N ALA A 191 3.74 19.34 -8.76
CA ALA A 191 4.16 18.48 -9.86
C ALA A 191 3.51 17.10 -9.79
N ARG A 192 3.43 16.49 -8.60
CA ARG A 192 2.75 15.20 -8.40
C ARG A 192 1.30 15.24 -8.85
N ARG A 193 0.56 16.28 -8.42
CA ARG A 193 -0.84 16.48 -8.80
C ARG A 193 -1.01 16.73 -10.30
N ALA A 194 -0.07 17.42 -10.94
CA ALA A 194 -0.09 17.61 -12.40
C ALA A 194 0.07 16.28 -13.15
N ILE A 195 0.99 15.42 -12.73
CA ILE A 195 1.23 14.10 -13.33
C ILE A 195 -0.01 13.20 -13.17
N ILE A 196 -0.57 13.11 -11.96
CA ILE A 196 -1.77 12.27 -11.71
C ILE A 196 -2.97 12.78 -12.52
N ARG A 197 -3.14 14.09 -12.64
CA ARG A 197 -4.20 14.68 -13.49
C ARG A 197 -4.01 14.38 -14.97
N ALA A 198 -2.77 14.44 -15.47
CA ALA A 198 -2.46 14.07 -16.86
C ALA A 198 -2.79 12.59 -17.15
N HIS A 199 -2.67 11.71 -16.15
CA HIS A 199 -2.94 10.28 -16.27
C HIS A 199 -4.17 9.81 -15.48
N ARG A 200 -5.20 10.66 -15.34
CA ARG A 200 -6.38 10.40 -14.49
C ARG A 200 -7.04 9.04 -14.72
N ALA A 201 -7.26 8.65 -15.97
CA ALA A 201 -7.93 7.38 -16.27
C ALA A 201 -7.08 6.19 -15.79
N ARG A 202 -5.76 6.27 -15.93
CA ARG A 202 -4.81 5.24 -15.51
C ARG A 202 -4.68 5.18 -13.99
N ALA A 203 -4.64 6.32 -13.30
CA ALA A 203 -4.66 6.39 -11.84
C ALA A 203 -5.94 5.77 -11.27
N LEU A 204 -7.11 6.16 -11.81
CA LEU A 204 -8.40 5.62 -11.41
C LEU A 204 -8.47 4.10 -11.62
N GLY A 205 -7.99 3.59 -12.77
CA GLY A 205 -7.98 2.15 -13.04
C GLY A 205 -7.11 1.34 -12.09
N PHE A 206 -5.92 1.84 -11.76
CA PHE A 206 -5.05 1.23 -10.76
C PHE A 206 -5.68 1.25 -9.37
N GLY A 207 -6.24 2.39 -8.98
CA GLY A 207 -6.89 2.60 -7.69
C GLY A 207 -8.13 1.73 -7.48
N VAL A 208 -9.03 1.70 -8.46
CA VAL A 208 -10.24 0.87 -8.43
C VAL A 208 -9.90 -0.61 -8.35
N ALA A 209 -8.94 -1.09 -9.16
CA ALA A 209 -8.51 -2.48 -9.09
C ALA A 209 -7.97 -2.84 -7.70
N THR A 210 -7.16 -1.95 -7.11
CA THR A 210 -6.60 -2.14 -5.77
C THR A 210 -7.70 -2.14 -4.71
N GLN A 211 -8.63 -1.18 -4.79
CA GLN A 211 -9.75 -1.07 -3.87
C GLN A 211 -10.65 -2.30 -3.90
N LEU A 212 -10.98 -2.82 -5.09
CA LEU A 212 -11.78 -4.03 -5.23
C LEU A 212 -11.08 -5.25 -4.62
N CYS A 213 -9.75 -5.35 -4.77
CA CYS A 213 -8.98 -6.39 -4.09
C CYS A 213 -9.00 -6.22 -2.56
N PHE A 214 -8.98 -4.99 -2.04
CA PHE A 214 -8.99 -4.72 -0.60
C PHE A 214 -10.34 -5.00 0.06
N LEU A 215 -11.44 -5.02 -0.72
CA LEU A 215 -12.76 -5.44 -0.24
C LEU A 215 -12.85 -6.95 0.03
N VAL A 216 -11.99 -7.75 -0.59
CA VAL A 216 -11.91 -9.19 -0.29
C VAL A 216 -11.31 -9.35 1.11
N PRO A 217 -11.90 -10.18 2.00
CA PRO A 217 -11.31 -10.47 3.31
C PRO A 217 -9.84 -10.90 3.18
N PHE A 218 -8.97 -10.34 4.02
CA PHE A 218 -7.50 -10.49 3.95
C PHE A 218 -6.83 -9.94 2.68
N GLY A 219 -7.61 -9.47 1.70
CA GLY A 219 -7.13 -8.94 0.43
C GLY A 219 -6.24 -7.71 0.61
N ALA A 220 -6.55 -6.83 1.58
CA ALA A 220 -5.67 -5.70 1.91
C ALA A 220 -4.25 -6.16 2.30
N VAL A 221 -4.12 -7.14 3.19
CA VAL A 221 -2.81 -7.65 3.63
C VAL A 221 -2.09 -8.37 2.48
N ALA A 222 -2.79 -9.21 1.73
CA ALA A 222 -2.20 -10.01 0.65
C ALA A 222 -1.80 -9.16 -0.57
N VAL A 223 -2.58 -8.13 -0.91
CA VAL A 223 -2.41 -7.34 -2.12
C VAL A 223 -1.60 -6.06 -1.88
N MET A 224 -1.45 -5.59 -0.64
CA MET A 224 -0.66 -4.39 -0.34
C MET A 224 0.78 -4.42 -0.90
N PRO A 225 1.57 -5.50 -0.78
CA PRO A 225 2.91 -5.56 -1.39
C PRO A 225 2.88 -5.37 -2.91
N ALA A 226 1.90 -6.00 -3.56
CA ALA A 226 1.68 -5.89 -4.99
C ALA A 226 1.17 -4.50 -5.39
N ALA A 227 0.38 -3.84 -4.56
CA ALA A 227 -0.08 -2.47 -4.78
C ALA A 227 1.09 -1.48 -4.70
N VAL A 228 2.01 -1.62 -3.74
CA VAL A 228 3.23 -0.81 -3.65
C VAL A 228 4.15 -1.03 -4.86
N ALA A 229 4.34 -2.28 -5.30
CA ALA A 229 5.08 -2.56 -6.52
C ALA A 229 4.37 -1.99 -7.76
N GLY A 230 3.05 -2.14 -7.85
CA GLY A 230 2.22 -1.64 -8.93
C GLY A 230 2.23 -0.12 -9.04
N SER A 231 2.21 0.60 -7.92
CA SER A 231 2.31 2.07 -7.90
C SER A 231 3.67 2.56 -8.38
N THR A 232 4.73 1.82 -8.07
CA THR A 232 6.09 2.09 -8.57
C THR A 232 6.14 1.95 -10.09
N LEU A 233 5.61 0.84 -10.62
CA LEU A 233 5.47 0.61 -12.07
C LEU A 233 4.55 1.65 -12.74
N TRP A 234 3.52 2.11 -12.05
CA TRP A 234 2.66 3.19 -12.52
C TRP A 234 3.44 4.49 -12.70
N VAL A 235 4.29 4.85 -11.74
CA VAL A 235 5.14 6.05 -11.83
C VAL A 235 6.12 5.94 -12.98
N HIS A 236 6.76 4.78 -13.20
CA HIS A 236 7.61 4.58 -14.37
C HIS A 236 6.83 4.76 -15.68
N ALA A 237 5.62 4.20 -15.78
CA ALA A 237 4.79 4.34 -16.97
C ALA A 237 4.29 5.78 -17.19
N ALA A 238 4.02 6.54 -16.13
CA ALA A 238 3.62 7.95 -16.20
C ALA A 238 4.79 8.87 -16.59
N LEU A 239 6.01 8.56 -16.13
CA LEU A 239 7.22 9.31 -16.46
C LEU A 239 7.86 8.86 -17.80
N GLY A 240 7.22 7.97 -18.55
CA GLY A 240 7.76 7.46 -19.82
C GLY A 240 8.99 6.56 -19.67
N ARG A 241 9.28 6.06 -18.47
CA ARG A 241 10.43 5.18 -18.15
C ARG A 241 10.10 3.69 -18.27
N GLY A 242 9.04 3.33 -19.00
CA GLY A 242 8.62 1.94 -19.21
C GLY A 242 9.40 1.28 -20.34
N SER A 243 10.33 0.39 -20.01
CA SER A 243 11.01 -0.54 -20.92
C SER A 243 11.54 0.10 -22.21
N ALA A 244 12.58 0.92 -22.09
CA ALA A 244 13.58 0.88 -23.15
C ALA A 244 14.21 -0.52 -23.06
N THR A 245 13.84 -1.42 -23.97
CA THR A 245 14.82 -2.40 -24.45
C THR A 245 16.07 -1.57 -24.72
N PRO A 246 17.26 -1.88 -24.14
CA PRO A 246 18.46 -1.18 -24.56
C PRO A 246 18.50 -1.32 -26.07
N SER A 247 18.32 -0.20 -26.79
CA SER A 247 18.61 -0.17 -28.20
C SER A 247 20.03 -0.70 -28.27
N PRO A 248 20.31 -1.79 -29.01
CA PRO A 248 21.69 -2.23 -29.16
C PRO A 248 22.43 -0.99 -29.62
N ALA A 249 23.41 -0.56 -28.80
CA ALA A 249 24.26 0.54 -29.20
C ALA A 249 24.72 0.20 -30.62
N PRO A 250 24.57 1.11 -31.60
CA PRO A 250 25.07 0.84 -32.93
C PRO A 250 26.51 0.37 -32.76
N PRO A 251 26.89 -0.80 -33.34
CA PRO A 251 28.19 -1.38 -33.11
C PRO A 251 29.21 -0.29 -33.32
N ALA A 252 30.07 -0.07 -32.33
CA ALA A 252 31.14 0.90 -32.42
C ALA A 252 31.85 0.59 -33.74
N VAL A 253 31.72 1.50 -34.70
CA VAL A 253 32.43 1.42 -35.97
C VAL A 253 33.88 1.57 -35.57
N VAL A 254 34.55 0.44 -35.38
CA VAL A 254 36.00 0.36 -35.30
C VAL A 254 36.48 0.90 -36.64
N ARG A 255 36.86 2.18 -36.68
CA ARG A 255 37.58 2.73 -37.82
C ARG A 255 38.89 1.95 -37.90
N PRO A 256 39.13 1.16 -38.97
CA PRO A 256 40.45 0.57 -39.17
C PRO A 256 41.39 1.72 -39.51
N GLY A 257 42.37 2.03 -38.65
CA GLY A 257 43.41 2.99 -39.05
C GLY A 257 44.13 3.80 -37.98
N ALA A 258 43.95 3.57 -36.68
CA ALA A 258 44.83 4.18 -35.68
C ALA A 258 45.96 3.21 -35.33
N GLN A 259 47.04 3.24 -36.11
CA GLN A 259 48.32 2.62 -35.74
C GLN A 259 48.79 3.15 -34.37
N PRO A 260 49.26 2.29 -33.44
CA PRO A 260 49.86 2.76 -32.21
C PRO A 260 51.17 3.50 -32.51
N ALA A 261 51.34 4.70 -31.94
CA ALA A 261 52.59 5.45 -32.03
C ALA A 261 53.75 4.66 -31.39
N PRO A 262 54.97 4.69 -31.94
CA PRO A 262 56.11 3.98 -31.38
C PRO A 262 56.52 4.56 -30.01
N PRO A 263 57.06 3.73 -29.10
CA PRO A 263 57.49 4.18 -27.79
C PRO A 263 58.69 5.13 -27.88
N ALA A 264 58.58 6.29 -27.24
CA ALA A 264 59.66 7.26 -27.10
C ALA A 264 60.78 6.67 -26.22
N ASN A 265 61.94 6.44 -26.83
CA ASN A 265 63.17 6.05 -26.17
C ASN A 265 63.65 7.18 -25.23
N ARG A 266 63.66 6.95 -23.92
CA ARG A 266 64.39 7.78 -22.95
C ARG A 266 65.57 7.00 -22.41
N ALA A 267 66.65 7.01 -23.17
CA ALA A 267 67.99 6.79 -22.68
C ALA A 267 68.78 8.10 -22.89
N SER A 268 69.71 8.39 -21.97
CA SER A 268 70.57 9.58 -21.85
C SER A 268 69.92 10.84 -21.24
N ASP A 269 70.03 10.97 -19.92
CA ASP A 269 70.90 12.01 -19.35
C ASP A 269 71.26 11.67 -17.89
N ALA A 270 72.39 10.99 -17.76
CA ALA A 270 73.21 11.02 -16.56
C ALA A 270 74.44 11.87 -16.91
N ALA A 271 74.85 12.72 -15.95
CA ALA A 271 76.01 13.61 -15.94
C ALA A 271 75.80 15.03 -16.52
N ARG A 272 75.50 15.99 -15.63
CA ARG A 272 76.49 16.92 -15.04
C ARG A 272 75.85 17.84 -14.02
#